data_AF-A0A3B3ZSB6-F1
#
_entry.id   AF-A0A3B3ZSB6-F1
#
_cell.length_a   1.000
_cell.length_b   1.000
_cell.length_c   1.000
_cell.angle_alpha   90.00
_cell.angle_beta   90.00
_cell.angle_gamma   90.00
#
_symmetry.space_group_name_H-M   'P 1'
#
loop_
_entity.id
_entity.type
_entity.pdbx_description
1 polymer ?
#
loop_
_entity_poly.entity_id
_entity_poly.type
_entity_poly.pdbx_seq_one_letter_code
_entity_poly.pdbx_strand_id
1 'polypeptide(L)'
;KAHKINLMPSATGLEGRQYQAAEGGLVQGKSRKRVFPAPVPHTEEPEPVSEAYGYCNTPNRSEQAWEGHSLADYKLLSVQVMIRHGDRYPLYSIPKTKRPAIDCTLSPNRRPSHPLLSGFISHMARGGRGHWDSPLSSVPRLPNHSSCDIGELTQTGVVQHLRNGQLLHEAYKHHGLLPPDWSPRQVWVETTGKSRTLQSGLAFLYGLLPDFDWTKLTVRHQWSTLFCSGACDCPARNKYLDEEQRRQYRLRVANTELERTYAEMARTLGLPTRQLRAANPIDSLLCHLCHGIPFPCVPPSEGGMGGCLTMAQFAVIRKQQLLDEIDRRKVGLYRKYAVLAMYPYLNRTATKMERIAKANEMGRQMRPGGEEVFSLSSAHDVTMAPLLSALGLEQARFPRFAARVVFELWKSPAVALLKKKGAKGGEKVKDGEVFVRVLYNGEDVTFHTAFCKSQSRRSNQPLCPLSNFLSFVRRDMFSVVNATSYQEACYRRPT
;
A
#
# COMPACT_ATOMS: atom_id res chain seq x y z
N LYS A 1 -29.70 -3.28 20.81
CA LYS A 1 -28.44 -2.52 20.62
C LYS A 1 -27.58 -3.28 19.60
N ALA A 2 -27.36 -2.74 18.40
CA ALA A 2 -26.72 -3.48 17.31
C ALA A 2 -25.19 -3.28 17.30
N HIS A 3 -24.42 -4.36 17.48
CA HIS A 3 -22.97 -4.32 17.27
C HIS A 3 -22.65 -4.37 15.78
N LYS A 4 -22.08 -3.30 15.23
CA LYS A 4 -21.51 -3.29 13.88
C LYS A 4 -20.21 -4.10 13.87
N ILE A 5 -20.22 -5.22 13.15
CA ILE A 5 -19.06 -6.10 12.98
C ILE A 5 -18.24 -5.60 11.78
N ASN A 6 -17.05 -5.05 12.03
CA ASN A 6 -16.07 -4.70 10.99
C ASN A 6 -15.17 -5.92 10.71
N LEU A 7 -15.27 -6.49 9.51
CA LEU A 7 -14.36 -7.53 9.02
C LEU A 7 -13.97 -7.23 7.56
N MET A 8 -12.68 -7.36 7.24
CA MET A 8 -12.15 -7.22 5.87
C MET A 8 -11.73 -8.59 5.32
N PRO A 9 -11.74 -8.77 3.98
CA PRO A 9 -11.37 -10.02 3.33
C PRO A 9 -9.86 -10.21 3.28
N SER A 10 -9.42 -11.45 3.04
CA SER A 10 -8.01 -11.80 3.01
C SER A 10 -7.75 -13.10 2.22
N ALA A 11 -7.63 -12.99 0.89
CA ALA A 11 -7.13 -14.04 -0.03
C ALA A 11 -5.75 -14.60 0.38
N THR A 12 -5.24 -15.71 -0.22
CA THR A 12 -3.80 -15.93 -0.67
C THR A 12 -3.38 -17.41 -1.04
N GLY A 13 -2.16 -17.80 -1.60
CA GLY A 13 -1.84 -19.08 -2.36
C GLY A 13 -0.46 -19.85 -2.55
N LEU A 14 -0.22 -21.14 -2.12
CA LEU A 14 1.02 -21.85 -1.51
C LEU A 14 2.33 -22.05 -2.34
N GLU A 15 3.35 -22.66 -1.69
CA GLU A 15 4.64 -23.22 -2.19
C GLU A 15 4.68 -24.71 -1.72
N GLY A 16 5.48 -25.67 -2.19
CA GLY A 16 6.73 -25.66 -2.95
C GLY A 16 7.68 -26.70 -2.32
N ARG A 17 8.38 -27.51 -3.14
CA ARG A 17 9.39 -28.49 -2.66
C ARG A 17 10.61 -28.55 -3.60
N GLN A 18 11.71 -29.07 -3.05
CA GLN A 18 13.10 -28.92 -3.52
C GLN A 18 13.49 -29.85 -4.68
N TYR A 19 14.55 -29.48 -5.41
CA TYR A 19 15.39 -30.40 -6.19
C TYR A 19 16.89 -30.04 -6.07
N GLN A 20 17.75 -31.02 -6.34
CA GLN A 20 19.21 -31.01 -6.06
C GLN A 20 20.04 -30.32 -7.15
N ALA A 21 21.30 -30.01 -6.82
CA ALA A 21 22.28 -29.40 -7.71
C ALA A 21 23.12 -30.45 -8.48
N ALA A 22 23.57 -30.07 -9.68
CA ALA A 22 24.61 -30.75 -10.45
C ALA A 22 25.50 -29.70 -11.16
N GLU A 23 26.79 -29.97 -11.29
CA GLU A 23 27.79 -29.06 -11.88
C GLU A 23 27.83 -29.10 -13.42
N GLY A 24 28.35 -28.03 -14.04
CA GLY A 24 28.92 -28.12 -15.39
C GLY A 24 28.80 -26.88 -16.29
N GLY A 25 29.95 -26.34 -16.74
CA GLY A 25 30.07 -25.63 -18.02
C GLY A 25 30.23 -24.10 -18.02
N LEU A 26 31.42 -23.61 -18.37
CA LEU A 26 31.64 -22.23 -18.84
C LEU A 26 31.19 -22.07 -20.30
N VAL A 27 30.45 -21.01 -20.64
CA VAL A 27 30.43 -20.42 -22.00
C VAL A 27 30.30 -18.89 -21.94
N GLN A 28 31.09 -18.19 -22.77
CA GLN A 28 31.10 -16.73 -22.92
C GLN A 28 29.78 -16.14 -23.48
N GLY A 29 29.53 -14.86 -23.15
CA GLY A 29 28.25 -14.21 -23.41
C GLY A 29 28.05 -13.61 -24.80
N LYS A 30 26.78 -13.31 -25.11
CA LYS A 30 26.34 -12.34 -26.13
C LYS A 30 25.20 -11.49 -25.57
N SER A 31 25.19 -10.19 -25.87
CA SER A 31 24.18 -9.25 -25.38
C SER A 31 22.79 -9.61 -25.90
N ARG A 32 21.90 -10.08 -25.01
CA ARG A 32 20.49 -10.34 -25.34
C ARG A 32 19.68 -9.05 -25.16
N LYS A 33 19.04 -8.57 -26.25
CA LYS A 33 17.95 -7.60 -26.16
C LYS A 33 16.91 -8.15 -25.16
N ARG A 34 16.58 -7.38 -24.11
CA ARG A 34 15.58 -7.79 -23.12
C ARG A 34 14.19 -7.76 -23.76
N VAL A 35 13.75 -8.90 -24.28
CA VAL A 35 12.34 -9.12 -24.60
C VAL A 35 11.61 -9.17 -23.27
N PHE A 36 10.66 -8.25 -23.08
CA PHE A 36 9.75 -8.28 -21.94
C PHE A 36 8.97 -9.60 -21.99
N PRO A 37 8.90 -10.38 -20.91
CA PRO A 37 7.76 -11.25 -20.72
C PRO A 37 6.52 -10.34 -20.75
N ALA A 38 5.60 -10.59 -21.67
CA ALA A 38 4.23 -10.15 -21.44
C ALA A 38 3.80 -10.69 -20.06
N PRO A 39 2.93 -9.99 -19.30
CA PRO A 39 2.38 -10.58 -18.09
C PRO A 39 1.75 -11.91 -18.49
N VAL A 40 2.39 -13.01 -18.08
CA VAL A 40 1.88 -14.35 -18.36
C VAL A 40 0.47 -14.36 -17.76
N PRO A 41 -0.58 -14.61 -18.55
CA PRO A 41 -1.87 -14.88 -17.95
C PRO A 41 -1.65 -16.14 -17.12
N HIS A 42 -1.56 -15.99 -15.80
CA HIS A 42 -1.45 -17.12 -14.89
C HIS A 42 -2.74 -17.91 -15.04
N THR A 43 -2.68 -18.96 -15.87
CA THR A 43 -3.81 -19.84 -16.22
C THR A 43 -4.14 -20.83 -15.10
N GLU A 44 -3.26 -20.93 -14.11
CA GLU A 44 -3.52 -21.60 -12.84
C GLU A 44 -4.08 -20.56 -11.86
N GLU A 45 -5.19 -20.91 -11.18
CA GLU A 45 -5.63 -20.13 -10.03
C GLU A 45 -4.48 -20.05 -9.03
N PRO A 46 -4.18 -18.87 -8.43
CA PRO A 46 -3.26 -18.83 -7.31
C PRO A 46 -3.78 -19.79 -6.24
N GLU A 47 -2.90 -20.60 -5.68
CA GLU A 47 -3.26 -21.69 -4.75
C GLU A 47 -3.79 -21.11 -3.39
N PRO A 48 -3.88 -21.83 -2.26
CA PRO A 48 -4.20 -21.19 -0.92
C PRO A 48 -3.21 -20.69 0.23
N VAL A 49 -1.84 -20.65 0.18
CA VAL A 49 -0.93 -20.01 1.24
C VAL A 49 0.37 -19.15 0.89
N SER A 50 0.97 -19.06 -0.30
CA SER A 50 2.23 -18.33 -0.63
C SER A 50 2.08 -17.03 -1.40
N GLU A 51 0.92 -16.77 -1.98
CA GLU A 51 0.43 -15.40 -1.99
C GLU A 51 0.40 -14.94 -0.52
N ALA A 52 0.28 -15.82 0.51
CA ALA A 52 0.25 -15.42 1.92
C ALA A 52 1.67 -15.18 2.42
N TYR A 53 2.62 -16.02 2.04
CA TYR A 53 4.04 -15.67 2.14
C TYR A 53 4.37 -14.35 1.39
N GLY A 54 3.69 -14.06 0.27
CA GLY A 54 3.72 -12.78 -0.44
C GLY A 54 3.07 -11.63 0.33
N TYR A 55 1.97 -11.88 1.04
CA TYR A 55 1.30 -10.95 1.96
C TYR A 55 2.18 -10.65 3.18
N CYS A 56 2.88 -11.67 3.71
CA CYS A 56 3.82 -11.55 4.81
C CYS A 56 4.97 -10.60 4.47
N ASN A 57 5.34 -10.53 3.18
CA ASN A 57 6.39 -9.65 2.68
C ASN A 57 7.70 -9.80 3.48
N THR A 58 8.19 -11.02 3.59
CA THR A 58 9.43 -11.27 4.34
C THR A 58 10.60 -10.51 3.68
N PRO A 59 11.42 -9.76 4.44
CA PRO A 59 12.44 -8.87 3.89
C PRO A 59 13.72 -9.63 3.46
N ASN A 60 13.54 -10.76 2.77
CA ASN A 60 14.58 -11.65 2.25
C ASN A 60 14.59 -11.74 0.71
N ARG A 61 13.57 -11.21 0.02
CA ARG A 61 13.49 -11.18 -1.46
C ARG A 61 13.96 -9.83 -1.99
N SER A 62 14.68 -9.84 -3.11
CA SER A 62 14.97 -8.63 -3.89
C SER A 62 13.70 -8.17 -4.61
N GLU A 63 13.23 -6.97 -4.32
CA GLU A 63 12.15 -6.35 -5.09
C GLU A 63 12.71 -5.66 -6.35
N GLN A 64 12.04 -5.84 -7.48
CA GLN A 64 12.24 -4.97 -8.63
C GLN A 64 11.53 -3.63 -8.36
N ALA A 65 12.20 -2.53 -8.68
CA ALA A 65 11.75 -1.17 -8.38
C ALA A 65 11.90 -0.29 -9.61
N TRP A 66 10.78 0.08 -10.24
CA TRP A 66 10.72 1.02 -11.37
C TRP A 66 10.68 2.48 -10.92
N GLU A 67 10.60 2.75 -9.61
CA GLU A 67 10.72 4.10 -9.05
C GLU A 67 11.95 4.82 -9.62
N GLY A 68 11.82 6.11 -9.91
CA GLY A 68 12.92 6.93 -10.43
C GLY A 68 13.40 6.62 -11.87
N HIS A 69 12.90 5.57 -12.54
CA HIS A 69 13.34 5.25 -13.90
C HIS A 69 12.62 6.10 -14.96
N SER A 70 13.32 6.91 -15.74
CA SER A 70 12.73 7.70 -16.83
C SER A 70 13.59 7.66 -18.10
N LEU A 71 13.15 8.35 -19.16
CA LEU A 71 14.09 8.80 -20.20
C LEU A 71 15.10 9.77 -19.59
N ALA A 72 16.34 9.78 -20.07
CA ALA A 72 17.47 10.44 -19.41
C ALA A 72 17.26 11.95 -19.15
N ASP A 73 16.62 12.65 -20.08
CA ASP A 73 16.45 14.11 -20.02
C ASP A 73 15.19 14.55 -19.24
N TYR A 74 14.42 13.61 -18.69
CA TYR A 74 13.19 13.92 -17.95
C TYR A 74 13.52 14.24 -16.49
N LYS A 75 12.98 15.35 -16.00
CA LYS A 75 13.15 15.81 -14.62
C LYS A 75 12.03 15.29 -13.74
N LEU A 76 12.37 14.61 -12.64
CA LEU A 76 11.44 14.33 -11.55
C LEU A 76 11.12 15.63 -10.79
N LEU A 77 9.84 15.95 -10.63
CA LEU A 77 9.38 17.16 -9.94
C LEU A 77 8.83 16.90 -8.54
N SER A 78 8.17 15.76 -8.32
CA SER A 78 7.67 15.37 -7.00
C SER A 78 7.29 13.89 -6.91
N VAL A 79 7.23 13.38 -5.68
CA VAL A 79 6.82 12.01 -5.35
C VAL A 79 5.81 12.03 -4.20
N GLN A 80 4.73 11.25 -4.32
CA GLN A 80 3.74 11.06 -3.26
C GLN A 80 3.55 9.56 -2.99
N VAL A 81 3.89 9.13 -1.78
CA VAL A 81 3.88 7.72 -1.35
C VAL A 81 2.73 7.49 -0.36
N MET A 82 1.90 6.48 -0.61
CA MET A 82 1.04 5.88 0.41
C MET A 82 1.53 4.48 0.75
N ILE A 83 1.72 4.19 2.04
CA ILE A 83 2.14 2.88 2.54
C ILE A 83 1.07 2.25 3.43
N ARG A 84 0.97 0.92 3.41
CA ARG A 84 0.39 0.14 4.51
C ARG A 84 1.45 0.00 5.60
N HIS A 85 1.04 -0.04 6.87
CA HIS A 85 1.95 -0.44 7.94
C HIS A 85 2.63 -1.81 7.66
N GLY A 86 3.79 -2.02 8.27
CA GLY A 86 4.52 -3.29 8.18
C GLY A 86 3.83 -4.43 8.92
N ASP A 87 4.52 -5.57 8.95
CA ASP A 87 4.17 -6.74 9.74
C ASP A 87 3.94 -6.40 11.23
N ARG A 88 2.92 -7.03 11.80
CA ARG A 88 2.38 -6.69 13.12
C ARG A 88 1.84 -7.93 13.82
N TYR A 89 1.77 -7.82 15.14
CA TYR A 89 1.03 -8.75 15.98
C TYR A 89 -0.48 -8.77 15.62
N PRO A 90 -1.25 -9.83 15.93
CA PRO A 90 -2.68 -9.90 15.60
C PRO A 90 -3.49 -8.79 16.28
N LEU A 91 -4.54 -8.35 15.60
CA LEU A 91 -5.62 -7.52 16.14
C LEU A 91 -6.67 -8.35 16.88
N TYR A 92 -6.74 -9.65 16.59
CA TYR A 92 -7.70 -10.58 17.18
C TYR A 92 -6.99 -11.82 17.72
N SER A 93 -7.40 -12.25 18.91
CA SER A 93 -6.94 -13.51 19.53
C SER A 93 -8.00 -14.60 19.36
N ILE A 94 -7.59 -15.80 18.97
CA ILE A 94 -8.47 -16.97 19.02
C ILE A 94 -8.71 -17.35 20.49
N PRO A 95 -9.97 -17.53 20.95
CA PRO A 95 -10.25 -17.89 22.34
C PRO A 95 -9.68 -19.28 22.69
N LYS A 96 -9.42 -19.50 23.99
CA LYS A 96 -8.80 -20.71 24.57
C LYS A 96 -7.36 -21.03 24.12
N THR A 97 -6.84 -20.44 23.05
CA THR A 97 -5.47 -20.67 22.58
C THR A 97 -4.44 -19.77 23.27
N LYS A 98 -3.18 -20.23 23.36
CA LYS A 98 -2.07 -19.39 23.82
C LYS A 98 -1.80 -18.25 22.84
N ARG A 99 -1.39 -17.09 23.36
CA ARG A 99 -0.86 -15.96 22.58
C ARG A 99 0.45 -16.38 21.87
N PRO A 100 0.68 -16.04 20.59
CA PRO A 100 1.96 -16.28 19.94
C PRO A 100 3.09 -15.54 20.67
N ALA A 101 4.17 -16.25 20.99
CA ALA A 101 5.32 -15.67 21.69
C ALA A 101 6.19 -14.88 20.71
N ILE A 102 5.83 -13.62 20.47
CA ILE A 102 6.55 -12.69 19.60
C ILE A 102 7.09 -11.53 20.44
N ASP A 103 8.37 -11.24 20.25
CA ASP A 103 9.08 -10.13 20.87
C ASP A 103 9.08 -8.91 19.94
N CYS A 104 8.52 -7.80 20.41
CA CYS A 104 8.39 -6.53 19.69
C CYS A 104 9.49 -5.51 20.05
N THR A 105 10.39 -5.81 21.00
CA THR A 105 11.59 -4.97 21.23
C THR A 105 12.46 -4.94 19.97
N LEU A 106 13.13 -3.83 19.66
CA LEU A 106 14.04 -3.79 18.51
C LEU A 106 15.48 -4.15 18.90
N SER A 107 16.06 -5.11 18.19
CA SER A 107 17.43 -5.58 18.38
C SER A 107 18.12 -5.77 17.03
N PRO A 108 19.20 -5.03 16.72
CA PRO A 108 20.00 -5.21 15.51
C PRO A 108 20.53 -6.64 15.32
N ASN A 109 20.69 -7.39 16.41
CA ASN A 109 21.20 -8.76 16.43
C ASN A 109 20.12 -9.82 16.15
N ARG A 110 18.82 -9.48 16.32
CA ARG A 110 17.70 -10.40 16.02
C ARG A 110 17.38 -10.37 14.52
N ARG A 111 16.98 -11.51 13.93
CA ARG A 111 16.52 -11.57 12.54
C ARG A 111 14.99 -11.40 12.44
N PRO A 112 14.45 -10.79 11.37
CA PRO A 112 15.17 -10.07 10.32
C PRO A 112 15.80 -8.77 10.87
N SER A 113 16.89 -8.31 10.24
CA SER A 113 17.61 -7.09 10.61
C SER A 113 17.96 -6.29 9.36
N HIS A 114 18.27 -5.00 9.53
CA HIS A 114 18.65 -4.09 8.46
C HIS A 114 19.89 -3.29 8.88
N PRO A 115 20.83 -2.95 7.98
CA PRO A 115 22.00 -2.12 8.34
C PRO A 115 21.63 -0.79 9.02
N LEU A 116 20.51 -0.19 8.59
CA LEU A 116 19.99 1.07 9.16
C LEU A 116 19.28 0.91 10.53
N LEU A 117 19.07 -0.30 11.04
CA LEU A 117 18.23 -0.54 12.23
C LEU A 117 18.83 0.07 13.52
N SER A 118 20.15 0.00 13.71
CA SER A 118 20.82 0.60 14.88
C SER A 118 20.74 2.13 14.87
N GLY A 119 20.99 2.74 13.70
CA GLY A 119 20.83 4.18 13.48
C GLY A 119 19.38 4.62 13.69
N PHE A 120 18.41 3.88 13.15
CA PHE A 120 16.98 4.13 13.33
C PHE A 120 16.56 4.17 14.81
N ILE A 121 16.94 3.16 15.60
CA ILE A 121 16.64 3.12 17.05
C ILE A 121 17.19 4.36 17.76
N SER A 122 18.47 4.67 17.51
CA SER A 122 19.18 5.82 18.09
C SER A 122 18.59 7.17 17.64
N HIS A 123 18.07 7.22 16.41
CA HIS A 123 17.46 8.41 15.84
C HIS A 123 16.05 8.65 16.39
N MET A 124 15.25 7.59 16.57
CA MET A 124 13.88 7.70 17.11
C MET A 124 13.84 8.15 18.57
N ALA A 125 14.89 7.88 19.36
CA ALA A 125 15.05 8.44 20.70
C ALA A 125 15.06 9.98 20.73
N ARG A 126 15.44 10.64 19.62
CA ARG A 126 15.43 12.10 19.45
C ARG A 126 14.07 12.65 18.96
N GLY A 127 13.07 11.80 18.73
CA GLY A 127 11.77 12.15 18.14
C GLY A 127 10.95 13.19 18.90
N GLY A 128 11.24 13.44 20.18
CA GLY A 128 10.64 14.53 20.95
C GLY A 128 10.94 15.94 20.40
N ARG A 129 11.94 16.09 19.51
CA ARG A 129 12.27 17.37 18.86
C ARG A 129 11.42 17.68 17.63
N GLY A 130 10.59 16.74 17.16
CA GLY A 130 9.70 16.94 16.01
C GLY A 130 8.41 17.67 16.37
N HIS A 131 7.72 18.20 15.35
CA HIS A 131 6.39 18.75 15.49
C HIS A 131 5.32 17.67 15.25
N TRP A 132 4.35 17.55 16.17
CA TRP A 132 3.39 16.46 16.21
C TRP A 132 1.95 16.97 16.36
N ASP A 133 1.08 16.64 15.40
CA ASP A 133 -0.36 16.87 15.56
C ASP A 133 -0.93 15.95 16.66
N SER A 134 -1.90 16.43 17.44
CA SER A 134 -2.58 15.60 18.44
C SER A 134 -3.41 14.48 17.76
N PRO A 135 -3.41 13.23 18.27
CA PRO A 135 -2.76 12.75 19.50
C PRO A 135 -1.37 12.12 19.28
N LEU A 136 -0.72 12.33 18.13
CA LEU A 136 0.52 11.63 17.77
C LEU A 136 1.71 11.95 18.70
N SER A 137 1.66 13.06 19.45
CA SER A 137 2.65 13.42 20.46
C SER A 137 2.80 12.35 21.56
N SER A 138 1.73 11.67 21.95
CA SER A 138 1.74 10.64 23.01
C SER A 138 2.05 9.22 22.52
N VAL A 139 2.15 9.01 21.20
CA VAL A 139 2.32 7.67 20.63
C VAL A 139 3.80 7.26 20.60
N PRO A 140 4.20 6.07 21.11
CA PRO A 140 5.58 5.60 21.09
C PRO A 140 6.20 5.55 19.68
N ARG A 141 7.42 6.08 19.54
CA ARG A 141 8.16 6.14 18.26
C ARG A 141 8.73 4.80 17.80
N LEU A 142 8.84 3.83 18.71
CA LEU A 142 9.30 2.46 18.48
C LEU A 142 8.35 1.47 19.19
N PRO A 143 8.19 0.23 18.68
CA PRO A 143 7.70 -0.89 19.47
C PRO A 143 8.75 -1.31 20.51
N ASN A 144 8.31 -1.77 21.68
CA ASN A 144 9.22 -2.03 22.81
C ASN A 144 8.77 -3.11 23.81
N HIS A 145 7.69 -3.85 23.57
CA HIS A 145 7.29 -4.93 24.48
C HIS A 145 7.99 -6.25 24.14
N SER A 146 8.56 -6.92 25.14
CA SER A 146 9.17 -8.26 25.00
C SER A 146 8.14 -9.37 24.74
N SER A 147 6.87 -9.10 25.01
CA SER A 147 5.71 -9.86 24.55
C SER A 147 4.78 -8.87 23.87
N CYS A 148 4.65 -8.94 22.54
CA CYS A 148 3.93 -7.97 21.73
C CYS A 148 2.48 -7.74 22.18
N ASP A 149 2.05 -6.49 22.14
CA ASP A 149 0.66 -6.11 22.37
C ASP A 149 -0.22 -6.24 21.11
N ILE A 150 -1.53 -6.27 21.30
CA ILE A 150 -2.52 -6.45 20.22
C ILE A 150 -2.37 -5.38 19.14
N GLY A 151 -1.96 -5.81 17.93
CA GLY A 151 -1.73 -4.93 16.78
C GLY A 151 -0.47 -4.05 16.86
N GLU A 152 0.50 -4.36 17.73
CA GLU A 152 1.83 -3.74 17.77
C GLU A 152 2.65 -4.09 16.52
N LEU A 153 3.51 -3.17 16.07
CA LEU A 153 4.42 -3.40 14.93
C LEU A 153 5.58 -4.29 15.38
N THR A 154 5.95 -5.28 14.58
CA THR A 154 7.11 -6.14 14.91
C THR A 154 8.40 -5.56 14.33
N GLN A 155 9.55 -6.14 14.72
CA GLN A 155 10.81 -5.85 14.05
C GLN A 155 10.78 -6.16 12.54
N THR A 156 10.04 -7.19 12.12
CA THR A 156 9.82 -7.46 10.68
C THR A 156 9.15 -6.27 10.00
N GLY A 157 8.12 -5.68 10.63
CA GLY A 157 7.44 -4.50 10.11
C GLY A 157 8.33 -3.25 10.01
N VAL A 158 9.22 -3.05 10.99
CA VAL A 158 10.25 -1.99 10.94
C VAL A 158 11.24 -2.22 9.81
N VAL A 159 11.79 -3.44 9.68
CA VAL A 159 12.79 -3.79 8.66
C VAL A 159 12.22 -3.69 7.24
N GLN A 160 10.97 -4.11 7.02
CA GLN A 160 10.27 -3.92 5.75
C GLN A 160 10.22 -2.45 5.33
N HIS A 161 9.96 -1.53 6.27
CA HIS A 161 9.88 -0.10 5.97
C HIS A 161 11.23 0.58 5.84
N LEU A 162 12.23 0.20 6.64
CA LEU A 162 13.63 0.63 6.41
C LEU A 162 14.09 0.25 5.00
N ARG A 163 13.71 -0.95 4.53
CA ARG A 163 14.02 -1.42 3.17
C ARG A 163 13.27 -0.63 2.09
N ASN A 164 11.97 -0.40 2.25
CA ASN A 164 11.18 0.46 1.34
C ASN A 164 11.77 1.88 1.24
N GLY A 165 12.14 2.49 2.37
CA GLY A 165 12.76 3.81 2.41
C GLY A 165 14.09 3.82 1.66
N GLN A 166 14.98 2.85 1.94
CA GLN A 166 16.27 2.73 1.28
C GLN A 166 16.12 2.54 -0.25
N LEU A 167 15.18 1.72 -0.71
CA LEU A 167 14.91 1.53 -2.13
C LEU A 167 14.55 2.85 -2.82
N LEU A 168 13.71 3.68 -2.19
CA LEU A 168 13.34 4.99 -2.74
C LEU A 168 14.44 6.05 -2.57
N HIS A 169 15.31 5.94 -1.56
CA HIS A 169 16.54 6.76 -1.48
C HIS A 169 17.42 6.52 -2.71
N GLU A 170 17.74 5.26 -2.99
CA GLU A 170 18.56 4.86 -4.14
C GLU A 170 17.93 5.26 -5.47
N ALA A 171 16.60 5.12 -5.61
CA ALA A 171 15.87 5.50 -6.82
C ALA A 171 15.86 7.02 -7.07
N TYR A 172 15.82 7.86 -6.03
CA TYR A 172 15.61 9.31 -6.17
C TYR A 172 16.83 10.19 -5.91
N LYS A 173 17.91 9.68 -5.30
CA LYS A 173 19.12 10.47 -5.02
C LYS A 173 19.72 11.14 -6.28
N HIS A 174 19.71 10.43 -7.40
CA HIS A 174 20.24 10.93 -8.68
C HIS A 174 19.36 12.01 -9.34
N HIS A 175 18.10 12.14 -8.92
CA HIS A 175 17.16 13.14 -9.42
C HIS A 175 17.18 14.45 -8.64
N GLY A 176 17.91 14.52 -7.52
CA GLY A 176 17.94 15.71 -6.65
C GLY A 176 16.56 16.08 -6.08
N LEU A 177 15.69 15.09 -5.86
CA LEU A 177 14.30 15.28 -5.42
C LEU A 177 14.17 16.16 -4.16
N LEU A 178 15.12 16.00 -3.23
CA LEU A 178 15.26 16.83 -2.04
C LEU A 178 16.73 17.28 -1.95
N PRO A 179 17.03 18.57 -1.77
CA PRO A 179 18.38 19.04 -1.52
C PRO A 179 18.83 18.67 -0.09
N PRO A 180 20.14 18.63 0.20
CA PRO A 180 20.64 18.28 1.54
C PRO A 180 20.10 19.17 2.67
N ASP A 181 19.84 20.44 2.37
CA ASP A 181 19.37 21.48 3.29
C ASP A 181 17.85 21.71 3.25
N TRP A 182 17.08 20.77 2.67
CA TRP A 182 15.62 20.85 2.43
C TRP A 182 14.80 21.59 3.51
N SER A 183 13.79 22.35 3.05
CA SER A 183 12.92 23.14 3.92
C SER A 183 11.76 22.31 4.49
N PRO A 184 11.23 22.63 5.69
CA PRO A 184 10.05 21.98 6.27
C PRO A 184 8.80 21.94 5.36
N ARG A 185 8.74 22.77 4.30
CA ARG A 185 7.64 22.78 3.33
C ARG A 185 7.78 21.75 2.21
N GLN A 186 8.99 21.22 2.01
CA GLN A 186 9.30 20.27 0.94
C GLN A 186 8.93 18.81 1.27
N VAL A 187 8.81 18.50 2.57
CA VAL A 187 8.52 17.15 3.09
C VAL A 187 7.22 17.19 3.90
N TRP A 188 6.24 16.39 3.51
CA TRP A 188 4.98 16.22 4.21
C TRP A 188 4.82 14.78 4.69
N VAL A 189 4.59 14.59 5.99
CA VAL A 189 4.34 13.27 6.56
C VAL A 189 3.02 13.27 7.30
N GLU A 190 2.15 12.33 6.94
CA GLU A 190 0.83 12.16 7.55
C GLU A 190 0.56 10.69 7.91
N THR A 191 -0.08 10.44 9.05
CA THR A 191 -0.40 9.08 9.49
C THR A 191 -1.65 9.03 10.35
N THR A 192 -2.31 7.87 10.40
CA THR A 192 -3.40 7.65 11.36
C THR A 192 -2.86 7.51 12.79
N GLY A 193 -3.70 7.78 13.80
CA GLY A 193 -3.36 7.67 15.23
C GLY A 193 -3.12 6.23 15.76
N LYS A 194 -2.54 5.32 14.98
CA LYS A 194 -2.12 3.98 15.42
C LYS A 194 -0.59 3.91 15.48
N SER A 195 -0.06 3.36 16.58
CA SER A 195 1.39 3.16 16.78
C SER A 195 2.06 2.52 15.57
N ARG A 196 1.53 1.39 15.09
CA ARG A 196 2.08 0.69 13.92
C ARG A 196 2.13 1.52 12.63
N THR A 197 1.18 2.43 12.37
CA THR A 197 1.24 3.28 11.16
C THR A 197 2.28 4.38 11.34
N LEU A 198 2.30 5.03 12.49
CA LEU A 198 3.33 6.01 12.83
C LEU A 198 4.73 5.39 12.72
N GLN A 199 4.99 4.30 13.41
CA GLN A 199 6.29 3.61 13.47
C GLN A 199 6.73 3.11 12.08
N SER A 200 5.80 2.60 11.27
CA SER A 200 6.06 2.25 9.86
C SER A 200 6.46 3.46 9.02
N GLY A 201 5.77 4.60 9.20
CA GLY A 201 6.08 5.84 8.49
C GLY A 201 7.45 6.42 8.88
N LEU A 202 7.82 6.33 10.16
CA LEU A 202 9.12 6.76 10.65
C LEU A 202 10.26 5.85 10.17
N ALA A 203 10.04 4.53 10.15
CA ALA A 203 11.01 3.56 9.60
C ALA A 203 11.22 3.78 8.09
N PHE A 204 10.14 4.03 7.35
CA PHE A 204 10.21 4.40 5.93
C PHE A 204 10.98 5.71 5.74
N LEU A 205 10.63 6.76 6.49
CA LEU A 205 11.26 8.07 6.36
C LEU A 205 12.75 8.03 6.68
N TYR A 206 13.16 7.29 7.72
CA TYR A 206 14.58 7.13 8.06
C TYR A 206 15.35 6.32 7.01
N GLY A 207 14.69 5.35 6.35
CA GLY A 207 15.28 4.67 5.18
C GLY A 207 15.47 5.59 3.98
N LEU A 208 14.54 6.53 3.76
CA LEU A 208 14.56 7.49 2.64
C LEU A 208 15.53 8.66 2.88
N LEU A 209 15.55 9.20 4.10
CA LEU A 209 16.33 10.34 4.54
C LEU A 209 17.03 9.98 5.87
N PRO A 210 18.14 9.21 5.82
CA PRO A 210 18.93 8.93 7.02
C PRO A 210 19.33 10.21 7.74
N ASP A 211 19.20 10.19 9.06
CA ASP A 211 19.55 11.30 9.96
C ASP A 211 18.91 12.68 9.65
N PHE A 212 17.68 12.67 9.15
CA PHE A 212 16.86 13.88 8.96
C PHE A 212 16.77 14.76 10.22
N ASP A 213 16.69 16.08 10.03
CA ASP A 213 16.51 17.01 11.14
C ASP A 213 15.06 16.97 11.68
N TRP A 214 14.90 16.47 12.91
CA TRP A 214 13.62 16.44 13.60
C TRP A 214 12.95 17.81 13.68
N THR A 215 13.70 18.90 13.86
CA THR A 215 13.11 20.24 14.01
C THR A 215 12.43 20.73 12.74
N LYS A 216 12.81 20.16 11.58
CA LYS A 216 12.16 20.41 10.29
C LYS A 216 10.94 19.52 10.03
N LEU A 217 10.76 18.44 10.80
CA LEU A 217 9.71 17.46 10.54
C LEU A 217 8.41 17.80 11.29
N THR A 218 7.32 17.96 10.53
CA THR A 218 5.96 17.96 11.06
C THR A 218 5.25 16.67 10.66
N VAL A 219 4.81 15.87 11.63
CA VAL A 219 4.02 14.66 11.40
C VAL A 219 2.56 14.90 11.75
N ARG A 220 1.71 14.75 10.72
CA ARG A 220 0.31 15.17 10.77
C ARG A 220 -0.65 14.02 11.01
N HIS A 221 -1.74 14.30 11.72
CA HIS A 221 -2.71 13.28 12.12
C HIS A 221 -3.87 13.18 11.12
N GLN A 222 -4.03 11.99 10.52
CA GLN A 222 -5.23 11.62 9.77
C GLN A 222 -6.18 10.82 10.65
N TRP A 223 -7.18 11.52 11.20
CA TRP A 223 -8.22 10.95 12.05
C TRP A 223 -9.10 9.91 11.34
N SER A 224 -9.17 9.96 10.01
CA SER A 224 -9.94 9.04 9.17
C SER A 224 -9.02 8.11 8.37
N THR A 225 -9.33 6.81 8.36
CA THR A 225 -8.65 5.82 7.53
C THR A 225 -8.89 6.01 6.03
N LEU A 226 -9.79 6.92 5.62
CA LEU A 226 -9.98 7.32 4.23
C LEU A 226 -9.09 8.50 3.79
N PHE A 227 -8.29 9.06 4.71
CA PHE A 227 -7.39 10.20 4.44
C PHE A 227 -8.13 11.44 3.86
N CYS A 228 -9.42 11.56 4.19
CA CYS A 228 -10.33 12.54 3.62
C CYS A 228 -10.24 13.95 4.25
N SER A 229 -9.42 14.12 5.30
CA SER A 229 -9.19 15.40 5.98
C SER A 229 -10.50 16.06 6.42
N GLY A 230 -10.95 17.15 5.77
CA GLY A 230 -12.26 17.78 6.04
C GLY A 230 -13.40 17.32 5.11
N ALA A 231 -13.09 16.65 3.99
CA ALA A 231 -14.06 16.28 2.95
C ALA A 231 -14.55 14.82 3.13
N CYS A 232 -14.91 14.46 4.37
CA CYS A 232 -15.25 13.09 4.74
C CYS A 232 -16.74 12.74 4.61
N ASP A 233 -17.62 13.74 4.48
CA ASP A 233 -19.05 13.50 4.27
C ASP A 233 -19.34 13.08 2.82
N CYS A 234 -20.14 12.02 2.69
CA CYS A 234 -20.64 11.47 1.44
C CYS A 234 -21.64 10.34 1.76
N PRO A 235 -22.95 10.64 1.87
CA PRO A 235 -23.95 9.65 2.25
C PRO A 235 -24.00 8.43 1.32
N ALA A 236 -23.92 8.63 0.00
CA ALA A 236 -23.97 7.56 -1.00
C ALA A 236 -22.83 6.52 -0.87
N ARG A 237 -21.64 6.94 -0.42
CA ARG A 237 -20.49 6.03 -0.18
C ARG A 237 -20.84 4.91 0.79
N ASN A 238 -21.53 5.25 1.89
CA ASN A 238 -21.84 4.29 2.94
C ASN A 238 -22.86 3.23 2.45
N LYS A 239 -23.82 3.63 1.60
CA LYS A 239 -24.77 2.69 0.96
C LYS A 239 -24.06 1.58 0.18
N TYR A 240 -23.10 1.93 -0.67
CA TYR A 240 -22.35 0.93 -1.45
C TYR A 240 -21.50 0.01 -0.56
N LEU A 241 -20.96 0.53 0.55
CA LEU A 241 -20.24 -0.30 1.53
C LEU A 241 -21.17 -1.30 2.23
N ASP A 242 -22.35 -0.85 2.66
CA ASP A 242 -23.35 -1.70 3.32
C ASP A 242 -23.88 -2.78 2.35
N GLU A 243 -24.09 -2.46 1.07
CA GLU A 243 -24.48 -3.41 0.02
C GLU A 243 -23.38 -4.44 -0.24
N GLU A 244 -22.12 -4.01 -0.33
CA GLU A 244 -20.95 -4.88 -0.51
C GLU A 244 -20.74 -5.82 0.70
N GLN A 245 -20.91 -5.31 1.92
CA GLN A 245 -20.86 -6.14 3.14
C GLN A 245 -21.96 -7.22 3.15
N ARG A 246 -23.17 -6.89 2.66
CA ARG A 246 -24.26 -7.87 2.50
C ARG A 246 -23.94 -8.91 1.42
N ARG A 247 -23.30 -8.52 0.30
CA ARG A 247 -22.82 -9.45 -0.74
C ARG A 247 -21.80 -10.43 -0.15
N GLN A 248 -20.74 -9.91 0.47
CA GLN A 248 -19.69 -10.70 1.11
C GLN A 248 -20.26 -11.66 2.17
N TYR A 249 -21.19 -11.20 3.00
CA TYR A 249 -21.85 -12.04 4.00
C TYR A 249 -22.57 -13.22 3.35
N ARG A 250 -23.38 -12.98 2.30
CA ARG A 250 -24.11 -14.01 1.56
C ARG A 250 -23.17 -15.05 0.94
N LEU A 251 -22.11 -14.60 0.27
CA LEU A 251 -21.11 -15.48 -0.35
C LEU A 251 -20.42 -16.37 0.69
N ARG A 252 -20.09 -15.81 1.86
CA ARG A 252 -19.46 -16.55 2.96
C ARG A 252 -20.38 -17.62 3.54
N VAL A 253 -21.66 -17.32 3.83
CA VAL A 253 -22.59 -18.30 4.42
C VAL A 253 -23.08 -19.36 3.42
N ALA A 254 -22.99 -19.10 2.12
CA ALA A 254 -23.28 -20.08 1.07
C ALA A 254 -22.16 -21.12 0.89
N ASN A 255 -20.96 -20.88 1.43
CA ASN A 255 -19.80 -21.77 1.25
C ASN A 255 -19.82 -22.92 2.27
N THR A 256 -20.29 -24.09 1.85
CA THR A 256 -20.42 -25.29 2.70
C THR A 256 -19.08 -25.88 3.14
N GLU A 257 -18.02 -25.75 2.33
CA GLU A 257 -16.65 -26.16 2.68
C GLU A 257 -16.14 -25.31 3.86
N LEU A 258 -16.26 -23.99 3.75
CA LEU A 258 -15.89 -23.04 4.80
C LEU A 258 -16.71 -23.25 6.08
N GLU A 259 -18.03 -23.45 5.97
CA GLU A 259 -18.91 -23.67 7.12
C GLU A 259 -18.50 -24.93 7.90
N ARG A 260 -18.19 -26.04 7.19
CA ARG A 260 -17.65 -27.28 7.78
C ARG A 260 -16.29 -27.06 8.43
N THR A 261 -15.35 -26.41 7.74
CA THR A 261 -14.01 -26.11 8.27
C THR A 261 -14.09 -25.30 9.56
N TYR A 262 -14.90 -24.24 9.62
CA TYR A 262 -15.09 -23.48 10.86
C TYR A 262 -15.69 -24.32 11.99
N ALA A 263 -16.60 -25.25 11.69
CA ALA A 263 -17.18 -26.14 12.70
C ALA A 263 -16.17 -27.18 13.23
N GLU A 264 -15.28 -27.66 12.37
CA GLU A 264 -14.16 -28.55 12.75
C GLU A 264 -13.15 -27.82 13.63
N MET A 265 -12.63 -26.67 13.17
CA MET A 265 -11.73 -25.80 13.94
C MET A 265 -12.30 -25.47 15.32
N ALA A 266 -13.60 -25.14 15.39
CA ALA A 266 -14.28 -24.84 16.64
C ALA A 266 -14.36 -26.06 17.57
N ARG A 267 -14.55 -27.27 17.03
CA ARG A 267 -14.55 -28.53 17.78
C ARG A 267 -13.16 -28.90 18.31
N THR A 268 -12.10 -28.73 17.50
CA THR A 268 -10.70 -28.89 17.91
C THR A 268 -10.37 -27.99 19.10
N LEU A 269 -10.80 -26.73 19.05
CA LEU A 269 -10.56 -25.74 20.09
C LEU A 269 -11.57 -25.79 21.26
N GLY A 270 -12.55 -26.70 21.23
CA GLY A 270 -13.58 -26.85 22.27
C GLY A 270 -14.43 -25.60 22.49
N LEU A 271 -14.83 -24.89 21.43
CA LEU A 271 -15.58 -23.63 21.51
C LEU A 271 -16.71 -23.53 20.45
N PRO A 272 -17.75 -22.69 20.65
CA PRO A 272 -18.84 -22.57 19.67
C PRO A 272 -18.39 -21.94 18.35
N THR A 273 -18.85 -22.47 17.21
CA THR A 273 -18.50 -21.99 15.86
C THR A 273 -18.76 -20.48 15.66
N ARG A 274 -19.84 -19.95 16.27
CA ARG A 274 -20.14 -18.51 16.24
C ARG A 274 -19.06 -17.67 16.94
N GLN A 275 -18.50 -18.17 18.04
CA GLN A 275 -17.42 -17.51 18.77
C GLN A 275 -16.11 -17.53 17.96
N LEU A 276 -15.80 -18.65 17.28
CA LEU A 276 -14.65 -18.71 16.38
C LEU A 276 -14.75 -17.67 15.26
N ARG A 277 -15.90 -17.56 14.61
CA ARG A 277 -16.12 -16.58 13.52
C ARG A 277 -16.01 -15.14 14.00
N ALA A 278 -16.52 -14.84 15.20
CA ALA A 278 -16.38 -13.52 15.81
C ALA A 278 -14.91 -13.17 16.14
N ALA A 279 -14.07 -14.17 16.42
CA ALA A 279 -12.64 -14.00 16.69
C ALA A 279 -11.76 -13.79 15.44
N ASN A 280 -12.34 -13.79 14.23
CA ASN A 280 -11.65 -13.54 12.97
C ASN A 280 -10.30 -14.27 12.83
N PRO A 281 -10.29 -15.62 12.86
CA PRO A 281 -9.08 -16.41 13.10
C PRO A 281 -7.99 -16.19 12.06
N ILE A 282 -8.35 -15.70 10.86
CA ILE A 282 -7.39 -15.51 9.77
C ILE A 282 -6.31 -14.48 10.05
N ASP A 283 -6.60 -13.43 10.84
CA ASP A 283 -5.59 -12.42 11.22
C ASP A 283 -4.55 -13.02 12.19
N SER A 284 -4.98 -13.91 13.08
CA SER A 284 -4.11 -14.68 13.97
C SER A 284 -3.31 -15.74 13.19
N LEU A 285 -3.96 -16.53 12.35
CA LEU A 285 -3.30 -17.57 11.54
C LEU A 285 -2.27 -16.98 10.57
N LEU A 286 -2.55 -15.82 9.98
CA LEU A 286 -1.59 -15.08 9.16
C LEU A 286 -0.34 -14.70 9.95
N CYS A 287 -0.48 -14.17 11.16
CA CYS A 287 0.67 -13.84 12.00
C CYS A 287 1.51 -15.08 12.32
N HIS A 288 0.87 -16.19 12.72
CA HIS A 288 1.58 -17.45 12.94
C HIS A 288 2.35 -17.90 11.69
N LEU A 289 1.73 -17.82 10.51
CA LEU A 289 2.40 -18.12 9.23
C LEU A 289 3.59 -17.19 8.95
N CYS A 290 3.40 -15.87 9.05
CA CYS A 290 4.43 -14.88 8.73
C CYS A 290 5.64 -14.92 9.68
N HIS A 291 5.43 -15.39 10.92
CA HIS A 291 6.48 -15.60 11.90
C HIS A 291 7.06 -17.03 11.92
N GLY A 292 6.52 -17.96 11.13
CA GLY A 292 6.94 -19.38 11.14
C GLY A 292 6.61 -20.10 12.46
N ILE A 293 5.59 -19.64 13.19
CA ILE A 293 5.16 -20.20 14.47
C ILE A 293 4.06 -21.24 14.22
N PRO A 294 4.07 -22.42 14.89
CA PRO A 294 3.01 -23.41 14.77
C PRO A 294 1.63 -22.81 15.04
N PHE A 295 0.62 -23.19 14.25
CA PHE A 295 -0.74 -22.67 14.37
C PHE A 295 -1.35 -22.92 15.77
N PRO A 296 -2.32 -22.09 16.21
CA PRO A 296 -2.86 -22.15 17.56
C PRO A 296 -3.40 -23.53 17.96
N CYS A 297 -3.08 -23.97 19.17
CA CYS A 297 -3.49 -25.25 19.74
C CYS A 297 -4.15 -25.07 21.11
N VAL A 298 -4.93 -26.07 21.53
CA VAL A 298 -5.39 -26.26 22.91
C VAL A 298 -5.02 -27.66 23.42
N PRO A 299 -4.75 -27.84 24.72
CA PRO A 299 -4.61 -29.18 25.30
C PRO A 299 -5.95 -29.94 25.20
N PRO A 300 -5.92 -31.29 25.27
CA PRO A 300 -7.12 -32.08 25.53
C PRO A 300 -7.81 -31.58 26.81
N SER A 301 -9.14 -31.49 26.78
CA SER A 301 -9.94 -31.01 27.92
C SER A 301 -11.34 -31.61 27.88
N GLU A 302 -12.04 -31.67 29.02
CA GLU A 302 -13.40 -32.21 29.08
C GLU A 302 -14.33 -31.44 28.12
N GLY A 303 -14.89 -32.16 27.14
CA GLY A 303 -15.75 -31.59 26.10
C GLY A 303 -15.05 -31.07 24.83
N GLY A 304 -13.72 -31.22 24.68
CA GLY A 304 -12.98 -30.85 23.47
C GLY A 304 -11.92 -31.88 23.07
N MET A 305 -11.78 -32.17 21.77
CA MET A 305 -10.82 -33.19 21.29
C MET A 305 -9.35 -32.81 21.55
N GLY A 306 -9.07 -31.52 21.78
CA GLY A 306 -7.70 -31.01 21.83
C GLY A 306 -7.07 -30.91 20.44
N GLY A 307 -5.84 -30.40 20.39
CA GLY A 307 -5.03 -30.34 19.17
C GLY A 307 -4.87 -28.94 18.60
N CYS A 308 -4.37 -28.87 17.37
CA CYS A 308 -3.93 -27.66 16.69
C CYS A 308 -4.78 -27.36 15.45
N LEU A 309 -4.95 -26.08 15.13
CA LEU A 309 -5.45 -25.67 13.82
C LEU A 309 -4.44 -26.04 12.72
N THR A 310 -4.91 -26.36 11.51
CA THR A 310 -4.07 -26.93 10.44
C THR A 310 -3.89 -26.03 9.23
N MET A 311 -2.85 -26.28 8.44
CA MET A 311 -2.61 -25.56 7.18
C MET A 311 -3.75 -25.77 6.17
N ALA A 312 -4.38 -26.95 6.17
CA ALA A 312 -5.54 -27.25 5.32
C ALA A 312 -6.77 -26.40 5.71
N GLN A 313 -7.04 -26.23 7.02
CA GLN A 313 -8.13 -25.35 7.49
C GLN A 313 -7.88 -23.88 7.11
N PHE A 314 -6.65 -23.41 7.22
CA PHE A 314 -6.25 -22.07 6.77
C PHE A 314 -6.41 -21.91 5.24
N ALA A 315 -5.98 -22.91 4.46
CA ALA A 315 -6.12 -22.94 3.00
C ALA A 315 -7.60 -22.78 2.56
N VAL A 316 -8.56 -23.44 3.21
CA VAL A 316 -10.00 -23.25 2.90
C VAL A 316 -10.45 -21.81 3.15
N ILE A 317 -10.04 -21.20 4.26
CA ILE A 317 -10.35 -19.78 4.55
C ILE A 317 -9.77 -18.88 3.45
N ARG A 318 -8.53 -19.11 3.05
CA ARG A 318 -7.86 -18.31 2.02
C ARG A 318 -8.47 -18.46 0.63
N LYS A 319 -8.80 -19.69 0.22
CA LYS A 319 -9.54 -20.00 -1.00
C LYS A 319 -10.87 -19.25 -1.05
N GLN A 320 -11.66 -19.26 0.03
CA GLN A 320 -12.92 -18.50 0.07
C GLN A 320 -12.71 -17.00 -0.15
N GLN A 321 -11.61 -16.45 0.36
CA GLN A 321 -11.36 -15.01 0.28
C GLN A 321 -10.73 -14.60 -1.09
N LEU A 322 -10.03 -15.49 -1.78
CA LEU A 322 -9.70 -15.35 -3.21
C LEU A 322 -10.99 -15.31 -4.07
N LEU A 323 -11.91 -16.24 -3.82
CA LEU A 323 -13.22 -16.28 -4.49
C LEU A 323 -14.07 -15.03 -4.20
N ASP A 324 -14.01 -14.51 -2.97
CA ASP A 324 -14.67 -13.25 -2.59
C ASP A 324 -14.11 -12.04 -3.34
N GLU A 325 -12.79 -12.00 -3.59
CA GLU A 325 -12.20 -10.94 -4.41
C GLU A 325 -12.61 -11.03 -5.88
N ILE A 326 -12.74 -12.24 -6.44
CA ILE A 326 -13.25 -12.47 -7.81
C ILE A 326 -14.69 -11.98 -7.93
N ASP A 327 -15.58 -12.39 -7.02
CA ASP A 327 -16.99 -11.99 -7.04
C ASP A 327 -17.18 -10.48 -6.79
N ARG A 328 -16.43 -9.92 -5.83
CA ARG A 328 -16.38 -8.47 -5.57
C ARG A 328 -16.05 -7.65 -6.81
N ARG A 329 -15.06 -8.09 -7.60
CA ARG A 329 -14.72 -7.46 -8.89
C ARG A 329 -15.86 -7.54 -9.88
N LYS A 330 -16.45 -8.73 -10.06
CA LYS A 330 -17.57 -8.97 -10.98
C LYS A 330 -18.80 -8.12 -10.66
N VAL A 331 -19.11 -7.93 -9.38
CA VAL A 331 -20.29 -7.19 -8.91
C VAL A 331 -20.05 -5.67 -8.86
N GLY A 332 -18.81 -5.21 -8.64
CA GLY A 332 -18.42 -3.80 -8.77
C GLY A 332 -18.92 -2.83 -7.68
N LEU A 333 -19.70 -3.30 -6.69
CA LEU A 333 -20.16 -2.48 -5.55
C LEU A 333 -19.01 -1.86 -4.78
N TYR A 334 -17.96 -2.64 -4.49
CA TYR A 334 -16.77 -2.13 -3.81
C TYR A 334 -16.07 -1.01 -4.60
N ARG A 335 -16.12 -1.01 -5.94
CA ARG A 335 -15.54 0.07 -6.74
C ARG A 335 -16.37 1.35 -6.68
N LYS A 336 -17.71 1.24 -6.65
CA LYS A 336 -18.61 2.38 -6.39
C LYS A 336 -18.35 3.00 -5.03
N TYR A 337 -18.14 2.18 -4.00
CA TYR A 337 -17.64 2.64 -2.70
C TYR A 337 -16.26 3.32 -2.83
N ALA A 338 -15.29 2.67 -3.49
CA ALA A 338 -13.90 3.08 -3.54
C ALA A 338 -13.69 4.45 -4.20
N VAL A 339 -14.35 4.73 -5.33
CA VAL A 339 -14.23 6.04 -6.00
C VAL A 339 -14.71 7.19 -5.10
N LEU A 340 -15.78 6.98 -4.32
CA LEU A 340 -16.28 7.99 -3.37
C LEU A 340 -15.46 8.04 -2.09
N ALA A 341 -14.92 6.92 -1.63
CA ALA A 341 -14.09 6.85 -0.44
C ALA A 341 -12.73 7.54 -0.63
N MET A 342 -12.13 7.41 -1.83
CA MET A 342 -10.76 7.87 -2.10
C MET A 342 -10.66 9.16 -2.91
N TYR A 343 -11.76 9.69 -3.43
CA TYR A 343 -11.74 11.00 -4.11
C TYR A 343 -11.06 12.11 -3.27
N PRO A 344 -11.34 12.29 -1.96
CA PRO A 344 -10.67 13.34 -1.18
C PRO A 344 -9.13 13.25 -1.17
N TYR A 345 -8.58 12.04 -1.09
CA TYR A 345 -7.13 11.80 -1.16
C TYR A 345 -6.61 12.04 -2.58
N LEU A 346 -7.26 11.48 -3.59
CA LEU A 346 -6.87 11.64 -5.00
C LEU A 346 -6.94 13.11 -5.45
N ASN A 347 -7.93 13.87 -4.99
CA ASN A 347 -8.09 15.31 -5.26
C ASN A 347 -6.97 16.15 -4.61
N ARG A 348 -6.58 15.81 -3.37
CA ARG A 348 -5.42 16.43 -2.71
C ARG A 348 -4.12 16.15 -3.49
N THR A 349 -3.91 14.91 -3.91
CA THR A 349 -2.74 14.50 -4.72
C THR A 349 -2.72 15.20 -6.07
N ALA A 350 -3.83 15.19 -6.82
CA ALA A 350 -3.98 15.86 -8.11
C ALA A 350 -3.75 17.37 -8.02
N THR A 351 -4.32 18.04 -7.02
CA THR A 351 -4.14 19.48 -6.78
C THR A 351 -2.68 19.83 -6.41
N LYS A 352 -2.01 18.96 -5.64
CA LYS A 352 -0.59 19.10 -5.30
C LYS A 352 0.29 18.96 -6.53
N MET A 353 0.09 17.91 -7.33
CA MET A 353 0.78 17.70 -8.61
C MET A 353 0.59 18.88 -9.56
N GLU A 354 -0.64 19.35 -9.74
CA GLU A 354 -0.95 20.50 -10.61
C GLU A 354 -0.26 21.79 -10.12
N ARG A 355 -0.21 22.04 -8.81
CA ARG A 355 0.50 23.19 -8.24
C ARG A 355 2.00 23.12 -8.56
N ILE A 356 2.62 21.96 -8.38
CA ILE A 356 4.06 21.75 -8.63
C ILE A 356 4.37 21.86 -10.12
N ALA A 357 3.50 21.34 -10.99
CA ALA A 357 3.59 21.50 -12.43
C ALA A 357 3.57 22.99 -12.83
N LYS A 358 2.58 23.75 -12.32
CA LYS A 358 2.46 25.20 -12.56
C LYS A 358 3.64 26.00 -12.01
N ALA A 359 4.22 25.59 -10.88
CA ALA A 359 5.41 26.23 -10.31
C ALA A 359 6.70 25.96 -11.11
N ASN A 360 6.72 24.92 -11.96
CA ASN A 360 7.85 24.57 -12.83
C ASN A 360 7.64 24.99 -14.30
N GLU A 361 6.61 25.77 -14.62
CA GLU A 361 6.44 26.41 -15.95
C GLU A 361 7.60 27.38 -16.25
N MET A 362 8.02 27.46 -17.51
CA MET A 362 9.03 28.43 -17.95
C MET A 362 8.66 29.87 -17.56
N GLY A 363 9.64 30.61 -17.02
CA GLY A 363 9.47 32.01 -16.60
C GLY A 363 8.81 32.22 -15.23
N ARG A 364 8.41 31.15 -14.52
CA ARG A 364 7.96 31.26 -13.13
C ARG A 364 9.13 31.45 -12.17
N GLN A 365 8.99 32.38 -11.23
CA GLN A 365 9.84 32.41 -10.04
C GLN A 365 9.41 31.33 -9.04
N MET A 366 10.39 30.61 -8.51
CA MET A 366 10.19 29.58 -7.49
C MET A 366 9.86 30.24 -6.14
N ARG A 367 8.90 29.69 -5.39
CA ARG A 367 8.49 30.27 -4.10
C ARG A 367 9.60 30.14 -3.04
N PRO A 368 9.78 31.13 -2.16
CA PRO A 368 10.63 31.00 -0.97
C PRO A 368 10.22 29.77 -0.14
N GLY A 369 11.19 28.91 0.18
CA GLY A 369 10.97 27.64 0.87
C GLY A 369 10.53 26.46 -0.02
N GLY A 370 10.34 26.67 -1.32
CA GLY A 370 10.00 25.61 -2.29
C GLY A 370 8.55 25.13 -2.25
N GLU A 371 8.23 24.22 -3.17
CA GLU A 371 6.98 23.45 -3.17
C GLU A 371 7.14 22.10 -2.44
N GLU A 372 6.02 21.45 -2.13
CA GLU A 372 6.01 20.18 -1.41
C GLU A 372 6.34 18.99 -2.34
N VAL A 373 7.63 18.76 -2.55
CA VAL A 373 8.17 17.78 -3.50
C VAL A 373 8.08 16.32 -3.03
N PHE A 374 7.97 16.07 -1.71
CA PHE A 374 7.81 14.72 -1.18
C PHE A 374 6.67 14.60 -0.16
N SER A 375 5.73 13.68 -0.39
CA SER A 375 4.69 13.31 0.57
C SER A 375 4.77 11.83 1.00
N LEU A 376 4.56 11.56 2.28
CA LEU A 376 4.35 10.22 2.84
C LEU A 376 3.03 10.13 3.61
N SER A 377 2.15 9.21 3.20
CA SER A 377 0.90 8.84 3.87
C SER A 377 0.99 7.43 4.44
N SER A 378 1.13 7.28 5.77
CA SER A 378 1.23 5.97 6.42
C SER A 378 -0.12 5.49 6.97
N ALA A 379 -0.63 4.41 6.36
CA ALA A 379 -2.02 4.02 6.31
C ALA A 379 -2.22 2.49 6.53
N HIS A 380 -3.39 1.98 6.13
CA HIS A 380 -3.83 0.60 6.35
C HIS A 380 -4.18 -0.10 5.02
N ASP A 381 -4.36 -1.41 5.07
CA ASP A 381 -5.03 -2.19 4.01
C ASP A 381 -6.40 -1.58 3.65
N VAL A 382 -7.20 -1.20 4.65
CA VAL A 382 -8.50 -0.54 4.46
C VAL A 382 -8.43 0.82 3.77
N THR A 383 -7.24 1.40 3.61
CA THR A 383 -6.98 2.63 2.82
C THR A 383 -6.44 2.30 1.44
N MET A 384 -5.49 1.36 1.35
CA MET A 384 -4.85 1.01 0.07
C MET A 384 -5.75 0.20 -0.86
N ALA A 385 -6.55 -0.73 -0.33
CA ALA A 385 -7.48 -1.54 -1.13
C ALA A 385 -8.51 -0.69 -1.89
N PRO A 386 -9.19 0.31 -1.28
CA PRO A 386 -10.03 1.22 -2.05
C PRO A 386 -9.22 2.19 -2.91
N LEU A 387 -7.97 2.56 -2.57
CA LEU A 387 -7.14 3.38 -3.46
C LEU A 387 -6.86 2.67 -4.80
N LEU A 388 -6.42 1.41 -4.73
CA LEU A 388 -6.18 0.58 -5.92
C LEU A 388 -7.46 0.38 -6.75
N SER A 389 -8.58 0.08 -6.08
CA SER A 389 -9.88 -0.08 -6.74
C SER A 389 -10.38 1.23 -7.39
N ALA A 390 -10.22 2.37 -6.72
CA ALA A 390 -10.57 3.68 -7.28
C ALA A 390 -9.74 4.01 -8.52
N LEU A 391 -8.44 3.72 -8.52
CA LEU A 391 -7.54 3.85 -9.67
C LEU A 391 -7.86 2.87 -10.82
N GLY A 392 -8.80 1.94 -10.63
CA GLY A 392 -9.16 0.91 -11.62
C GLY A 392 -8.20 -0.29 -11.66
N LEU A 393 -7.28 -0.40 -10.70
CA LEU A 393 -6.29 -1.47 -10.59
C LEU A 393 -6.89 -2.72 -9.93
N GLU A 394 -8.01 -3.22 -10.46
CA GLU A 394 -8.80 -4.30 -9.85
C GLU A 394 -8.03 -5.63 -9.76
N GLN A 395 -7.11 -5.88 -10.69
CA GLN A 395 -6.25 -7.07 -10.69
C GLN A 395 -5.01 -6.94 -9.78
N ALA A 396 -4.84 -5.81 -9.07
CA ALA A 396 -3.79 -5.69 -8.07
C ALA A 396 -4.08 -6.63 -6.89
N ARG A 397 -3.07 -7.43 -6.50
CA ARG A 397 -3.14 -8.28 -5.30
C ARG A 397 -3.43 -7.44 -4.06
N PHE A 398 -4.10 -8.05 -3.07
CA PHE A 398 -4.41 -7.41 -1.78
C PHE A 398 -3.16 -6.74 -1.17
N PRO A 399 -3.27 -5.55 -0.53
CA PRO A 399 -2.14 -4.86 0.07
C PRO A 399 -1.36 -5.72 1.09
N ARG A 400 -0.24 -6.31 0.67
CA ARG A 400 0.75 -7.00 1.53
C ARG A 400 1.27 -6.10 2.65
N PHE A 401 1.86 -6.67 3.70
CA PHE A 401 2.52 -5.86 4.73
C PHE A 401 3.58 -4.97 4.10
N ALA A 402 3.66 -3.72 4.54
CA ALA A 402 4.51 -2.70 3.95
C ALA A 402 4.33 -2.48 2.43
N ALA A 403 3.16 -2.78 1.87
CA ALA A 403 2.83 -2.39 0.50
C ALA A 403 2.92 -0.86 0.31
N ARG A 404 3.31 -0.42 -0.88
CA ARG A 404 3.43 1.00 -1.26
C ARG A 404 2.75 1.31 -2.59
N VAL A 405 2.01 2.40 -2.66
CA VAL A 405 1.57 3.05 -3.92
C VAL A 405 2.34 4.36 -4.03
N VAL A 406 2.98 4.58 -5.17
CA VAL A 406 3.80 5.76 -5.44
C VAL A 406 3.21 6.49 -6.64
N PHE A 407 2.96 7.78 -6.49
CA PHE A 407 2.70 8.69 -7.61
C PHE A 407 3.94 9.54 -7.84
N GLU A 408 4.40 9.65 -9.07
CA GLU A 408 5.54 10.50 -9.45
C GLU A 408 5.11 11.51 -10.50
N LEU A 409 5.62 12.74 -10.38
CA LEU A 409 5.40 13.84 -11.33
C LEU A 409 6.69 14.08 -12.12
N TRP A 410 6.63 13.98 -13.44
CA TRP A 410 7.77 14.12 -14.36
C TRP A 410 7.55 15.27 -15.34
N LYS A 411 8.64 15.93 -15.77
CA LYS A 411 8.61 16.92 -16.85
C LYS A 411 9.63 16.56 -17.93
N SER A 412 9.22 16.59 -19.20
CA SER A 412 10.12 16.39 -20.34
C SER A 412 11.09 17.56 -20.50
N PRO A 413 12.19 17.42 -21.24
CA PRO A 413 12.93 18.58 -21.72
C PRO A 413 12.04 19.49 -22.56
N ALA A 414 12.43 20.76 -22.64
CA ALA A 414 11.83 21.72 -23.56
C ALA A 414 12.32 21.50 -25.00
N VAL A 415 11.53 21.90 -25.98
CA VAL A 415 11.80 21.62 -27.40
C VAL A 415 11.85 22.91 -28.20
N ALA A 416 12.97 23.17 -28.87
CA ALA A 416 13.08 24.27 -29.83
C ALA A 416 12.16 24.02 -31.03
N LEU A 417 11.30 25.00 -31.35
CA LEU A 417 10.40 24.90 -32.50
C LEU A 417 11.14 25.35 -33.77
N LEU A 418 11.17 24.46 -34.78
CA LEU A 418 11.75 24.76 -36.08
C LEU A 418 11.16 26.03 -36.67
N LYS A 419 12.02 27.00 -37.01
CA LYS A 419 11.61 28.25 -37.66
C LYS A 419 10.97 27.96 -39.01
N LYS A 420 9.76 28.46 -39.25
CA LYS A 420 9.24 28.58 -40.63
C LYS A 420 10.18 29.52 -41.41
N LYS A 421 10.65 29.09 -42.59
CA LYS A 421 11.47 29.94 -43.48
C LYS A 421 10.76 31.29 -43.70
N GLY A 422 11.48 32.40 -43.45
CA GLY A 422 10.97 33.77 -43.61
C GLY A 422 10.47 34.46 -42.32
N ALA A 423 10.34 33.77 -41.19
CA ALA A 423 9.89 34.41 -39.95
C ALA A 423 11.01 35.25 -39.28
N LYS A 424 10.81 36.58 -39.18
CA LYS A 424 11.65 37.46 -38.33
C LYS A 424 11.25 37.29 -36.86
N GLY A 425 12.20 36.84 -36.04
CA GLY A 425 12.01 36.66 -34.59
C GLY A 425 13.02 35.72 -33.96
N GLY A 426 13.13 35.77 -32.62
CA GLY A 426 13.94 34.85 -31.83
C GLY A 426 13.47 33.39 -31.94
N GLU A 427 14.31 32.47 -31.47
CA GLU A 427 13.98 31.04 -31.42
C GLU A 427 12.85 30.79 -30.42
N LYS A 428 11.74 30.19 -30.88
CA LYS A 428 10.60 29.88 -30.02
C LYS A 428 10.78 28.51 -29.39
N VAL A 429 10.96 28.47 -28.08
CA VAL A 429 11.02 27.21 -27.30
C VAL A 429 9.62 26.85 -26.81
N LYS A 430 9.20 25.60 -27.04
CA LYS A 430 8.02 25.02 -26.38
C LYS A 430 8.47 24.44 -25.03
N ASP A 431 7.80 24.83 -23.95
CA ASP A 431 8.06 24.26 -22.63
C ASP A 431 7.78 22.75 -22.58
N GLY A 432 8.47 22.04 -21.69
CA GLY A 432 8.33 20.61 -21.50
C GLY A 432 6.96 20.19 -20.99
N GLU A 433 6.48 19.04 -21.46
CA GLU A 433 5.19 18.47 -21.06
C GLU A 433 5.30 17.75 -19.71
N VAL A 434 4.20 17.70 -18.96
CA VAL A 434 4.17 17.15 -17.60
C VAL A 434 3.38 15.85 -17.55
N PHE A 435 3.97 14.85 -16.92
CA PHE A 435 3.52 13.47 -16.89
C PHE A 435 3.37 12.95 -15.45
N VAL A 436 2.52 11.95 -15.28
CA VAL A 436 2.34 11.18 -14.06
C VAL A 436 2.72 9.73 -14.29
N ARG A 437 3.38 9.12 -13.31
CA ARG A 437 3.52 7.67 -13.17
C ARG A 437 2.84 7.22 -11.87
N VAL A 438 2.24 6.03 -11.90
CA VAL A 438 1.72 5.33 -10.73
C VAL A 438 2.41 3.98 -10.63
N LEU A 439 3.05 3.72 -9.49
CA LEU A 439 3.65 2.44 -9.17
C LEU A 439 2.91 1.78 -8.00
N TYR A 440 2.88 0.44 -8.01
CA TYR A 440 2.43 -0.36 -6.88
C TYR A 440 3.51 -1.40 -6.57
N ASN A 441 4.07 -1.34 -5.36
CA ASN A 441 5.09 -2.30 -4.89
C ASN A 441 6.32 -2.42 -5.80
N GLY A 442 6.70 -1.33 -6.48
CA GLY A 442 7.82 -1.29 -7.42
C GLY A 442 7.46 -1.51 -8.88
N GLU A 443 6.26 -2.03 -9.18
CA GLU A 443 5.80 -2.22 -10.55
C GLU A 443 5.10 -0.99 -11.11
N ASP A 444 5.44 -0.60 -12.35
CA ASP A 444 4.78 0.48 -13.07
C ASP A 444 3.39 0.03 -13.56
N VAL A 445 2.35 0.50 -12.87
CA VAL A 445 0.94 0.17 -13.14
C VAL A 445 0.21 1.30 -13.87
N THR A 446 0.92 2.32 -14.35
CA THR A 446 0.34 3.54 -14.93
C THR A 446 -0.64 3.24 -16.06
N PHE A 447 -0.24 2.41 -17.02
CA PHE A 447 -1.07 2.01 -18.17
C PHE A 447 -2.13 0.94 -17.84
N HIS A 448 -2.23 0.51 -16.58
CA HIS A 448 -3.36 -0.30 -16.08
C HIS A 448 -4.40 0.56 -15.34
N THR A 449 -4.08 1.82 -15.00
CA THR A 449 -5.04 2.73 -14.37
C THR A 449 -6.21 3.07 -15.27
N ALA A 450 -7.38 3.36 -14.68
CA ALA A 450 -8.58 3.75 -15.38
C ALA A 450 -8.40 5.01 -16.27
N PHE A 451 -7.45 5.89 -15.93
CA PHE A 451 -7.19 7.14 -16.63
C PHE A 451 -6.10 7.05 -17.71
N CYS A 452 -5.32 5.96 -17.79
CA CYS A 452 -4.29 5.81 -18.81
C CYS A 452 -4.36 4.51 -19.64
N LYS A 453 -5.22 3.56 -19.30
CA LYS A 453 -5.35 2.28 -20.03
C LYS A 453 -5.73 2.39 -21.51
N SER A 454 -6.32 3.50 -21.94
CA SER A 454 -6.65 3.76 -23.35
C SER A 454 -5.44 4.20 -24.17
N GLN A 455 -4.36 4.61 -23.51
CA GLN A 455 -3.11 5.02 -24.14
C GLN A 455 -2.17 3.82 -24.15
N SER A 456 -1.89 3.24 -25.31
CA SER A 456 -0.90 2.16 -25.40
C SER A 456 0.46 2.67 -24.96
N ARG A 457 1.19 1.93 -24.10
CA ARG A 457 2.57 2.24 -23.74
C ARG A 457 3.45 2.18 -25.00
N ARG A 458 3.79 3.34 -25.57
CA ARG A 458 4.68 3.45 -26.73
C ARG A 458 6.10 3.69 -26.27
N SER A 459 7.09 3.17 -27.00
CA SER A 459 8.51 3.34 -26.69
C SER A 459 8.96 4.80 -26.62
N ASN A 460 8.28 5.69 -27.34
CA ASN A 460 8.54 7.14 -27.36
C ASN A 460 7.72 7.96 -26.35
N GLN A 461 6.73 7.37 -25.66
CA GLN A 461 5.96 8.00 -24.60
C GLN A 461 5.72 6.99 -23.45
N PRO A 462 6.73 6.76 -22.60
CA PRO A 462 6.65 5.76 -21.53
C PRO A 462 5.91 6.22 -20.26
N LEU A 463 5.33 7.43 -20.26
CA LEU A 463 4.65 8.04 -19.10
C LEU A 463 3.28 8.60 -19.51
N CYS A 464 2.36 8.73 -18.56
CA CYS A 464 1.01 9.22 -18.82
C CYS A 464 0.93 10.76 -18.70
N PRO A 465 0.26 11.49 -19.61
CA PRO A 465 0.06 12.94 -19.44
C PRO A 465 -0.67 13.27 -18.13
N LEU A 466 -0.19 14.29 -17.39
CA LEU A 466 -0.81 14.71 -16.12
C LEU A 466 -2.29 15.07 -16.29
N SER A 467 -2.65 15.66 -17.43
CA SER A 467 -4.02 16.03 -17.81
C SER A 467 -5.01 14.88 -17.68
N ASN A 468 -4.60 13.63 -17.96
CA ASN A 468 -5.47 12.46 -17.88
C ASN A 468 -5.87 12.19 -16.42
N PHE A 469 -4.90 12.25 -15.50
CA PHE A 469 -5.16 12.09 -14.07
C PHE A 469 -6.00 13.25 -13.50
N LEU A 470 -5.74 14.49 -13.95
CA LEU A 470 -6.56 15.65 -13.54
C LEU A 470 -8.02 15.53 -14.04
N SER A 471 -8.25 15.12 -15.29
CA SER A 471 -9.60 14.88 -15.83
C SER A 471 -10.32 13.78 -15.07
N PHE A 472 -9.61 12.67 -14.81
CA PHE A 472 -10.12 11.53 -14.07
C PHE A 472 -10.60 11.90 -12.67
N VAL A 473 -9.75 12.57 -11.89
CA VAL A 473 -10.07 12.96 -10.52
C VAL A 473 -11.17 14.02 -10.45
N ARG A 474 -11.23 14.94 -11.42
CA ARG A 474 -12.26 16.01 -11.44
C ARG A 474 -13.64 15.52 -11.89
N ARG A 475 -13.69 14.52 -12.78
CA ARG A 475 -14.93 14.11 -13.46
C ARG A 475 -15.00 12.61 -13.72
N ASP A 476 -14.05 12.04 -14.46
CA ASP A 476 -14.29 10.76 -15.14
C ASP A 476 -14.42 9.57 -14.17
N MET A 477 -13.84 9.66 -12.96
CA MET A 477 -13.97 8.63 -11.92
C MET A 477 -15.40 8.44 -11.39
N PHE A 478 -16.28 9.43 -11.54
CA PHE A 478 -17.67 9.38 -11.06
C PHE A 478 -18.64 8.69 -12.03
N SER A 479 -18.19 8.40 -13.26
CA SER A 479 -18.96 7.63 -14.25
C SER A 479 -19.42 6.27 -13.72
N VAL A 480 -18.63 5.63 -12.83
CA VAL A 480 -18.94 4.34 -12.18
C VAL A 480 -20.20 4.38 -11.31
N VAL A 481 -20.62 5.58 -10.88
CA VAL A 481 -21.85 5.84 -10.10
C VAL A 481 -22.83 6.75 -10.85
N ASN A 482 -22.70 6.84 -12.18
CA ASN A 482 -23.56 7.62 -13.08
C ASN A 482 -23.64 9.12 -12.74
N ALA A 483 -22.55 9.70 -12.23
CA ALA A 483 -22.44 11.10 -11.86
C ALA A 483 -21.26 11.80 -12.56
N THR A 484 -21.28 13.13 -12.58
CA THR A 484 -20.29 13.99 -13.23
C THR A 484 -19.37 14.72 -12.24
N SER A 485 -19.74 14.76 -10.95
CA SER A 485 -18.98 15.42 -9.89
C SER A 485 -19.12 14.67 -8.56
N TYR A 486 -18.21 14.90 -7.61
CA TYR A 486 -18.29 14.33 -6.26
C TYR A 486 -19.58 14.74 -5.53
N GLN A 487 -19.96 16.02 -5.66
CA GLN A 487 -21.17 16.56 -5.02
C GLN A 487 -22.43 15.86 -5.54
N GLU A 488 -22.55 15.69 -6.86
CA GLU A 488 -23.64 14.91 -7.43
C GLU A 488 -23.58 13.46 -6.94
N ALA A 489 -22.42 12.82 -7.02
CA ALA A 489 -22.24 11.42 -6.67
C ALA A 489 -22.54 11.09 -5.20
N CYS A 490 -22.35 12.04 -4.28
CA CYS A 490 -22.59 11.86 -2.85
C CYS A 490 -24.02 12.15 -2.39
N TYR A 491 -24.71 13.09 -3.05
CA TYR A 491 -25.99 13.65 -2.59
C TYR A 491 -27.16 13.53 -3.58
N ARG A 492 -26.95 13.01 -4.80
CA ARG A 492 -28.04 12.77 -5.76
C ARG A 492 -29.07 11.82 -5.15
N ARG A 493 -30.28 12.35 -4.92
CA ARG A 493 -31.43 11.55 -4.49
C ARG A 493 -31.78 10.56 -5.61
N PRO A 494 -32.23 9.33 -5.30
CA PRO A 494 -32.92 8.51 -6.27
C PRO A 494 -34.11 9.29 -6.82
N THR A 495 -34.22 9.35 -8.15
CA THR A 495 -35.42 9.75 -8.88
C THR A 495 -36.43 8.60 -8.89
#